data_AF-A0A7S1Y8A7-F1
#
_entry.id   AF-A0A7S1Y8A7-F1
#
_cell.length_a   1.000
_cell.length_b   1.000
_cell.length_c   1.000
_cell.angle_alpha   90.00
_cell.angle_beta   90.00
_cell.angle_gamma   90.00
#
_symmetry.space_group_name_H-M   'P 1'
#
loop_
_entity.id
_entity.type
_entity.pdbx_description
1 polymer ?
#
loop_
_entity_poly.entity_id
_entity_poly.type
_entity_poly.pdbx_seq_one_letter_code
_entity_poly.pdbx_strand_id
1 'polypeptide(L)'
;SSSNKKRRLRYWIHIADADRIAPIHSDLWKIAKERVLSLYLPHGGTIPMFPPIVNSGVMSLKDSNVCALSLGVELNEEDGSIDESSIIVTPSRVNVAYRLTYDQVDEMFDEGVGFHQEWELG
;
A
#
# COMPACT_ATOMS: atom_id res chain seq x y z
N SER A 1 25.31 20.19 26.49
CA SER A 1 25.52 19.31 25.33
C SER A 1 24.15 18.85 24.86
N SER A 2 23.54 19.61 23.96
CA SER A 2 22.16 19.38 23.52
C SER A 2 22.15 18.19 22.56
N SER A 3 21.55 17.08 22.99
CA SER A 3 21.40 15.89 22.16
C SER A 3 20.52 16.23 20.97
N ASN A 4 21.14 16.26 19.78
CA ASN A 4 20.42 16.39 18.52
C ASN A 4 19.65 15.07 18.32
N LYS A 5 18.42 15.01 18.83
CA LYS A 5 17.57 13.82 18.79
C LYS A 5 17.13 13.63 17.34
N LYS A 6 17.95 12.91 16.56
CA LYS A 6 17.66 12.56 15.16
C LYS A 6 16.24 12.00 15.07
N ARG A 7 15.42 12.60 14.22
CA ARG A 7 14.01 12.24 14.05
C ARG A 7 13.95 10.96 13.24
N ARG A 8 13.75 9.83 13.91
CA ARG A 8 13.52 8.56 13.22
C ARG A 8 12.21 8.65 12.43
N LEU A 9 12.31 8.43 11.12
CA LEU A 9 11.19 8.41 10.20
C LEU A 9 10.60 7.00 10.15
N ARG A 10 9.30 6.89 10.38
CA ARG A 10 8.56 5.64 10.23
C ARG A 10 7.85 5.62 8.88
N TYR A 11 8.03 4.53 8.16
CA TYR A 11 7.37 4.24 6.89
C TYR A 11 6.19 3.31 7.14
N TRP A 12 5.06 3.62 6.50
CA TRP A 12 3.85 2.81 6.56
C TRP A 12 3.55 2.21 5.20
N ILE A 13 3.36 0.89 5.18
CA ILE A 13 2.95 0.11 4.02
C ILE A 13 1.57 -0.46 4.31
N HIS A 14 0.57 -0.05 3.54
CA HIS A 14 -0.81 -0.47 3.71
C HIS A 14 -1.18 -1.47 2.62
N ILE A 15 -1.49 -2.70 3.00
CA ILE A 15 -1.87 -3.77 2.07
C ILE A 15 -3.37 -4.03 2.22
N ALA A 16 -4.08 -4.16 1.11
CA ALA A 16 -5.51 -4.52 1.16
C ALA A 16 -5.75 -5.80 1.96
N ASP A 17 -6.75 -5.77 2.85
CA ASP A 17 -7.08 -6.90 3.73
C ASP A 17 -7.85 -7.98 2.96
N ALA A 18 -7.10 -8.85 2.27
CA ALA A 18 -7.65 -9.90 1.43
C ALA A 18 -8.39 -10.98 2.23
N ASP A 19 -7.91 -11.32 3.43
CA ASP A 19 -8.50 -12.36 4.28
C ASP A 19 -9.90 -11.97 4.76
N ARG A 20 -10.16 -10.67 4.94
CA ARG A 20 -11.50 -10.16 5.22
C ARG A 20 -12.47 -10.35 4.06
N ILE A 21 -11.99 -10.29 2.82
CA ILE A 21 -12.81 -10.34 1.59
C ILE A 21 -12.95 -11.77 1.08
N ALA A 22 -11.93 -12.59 1.24
CA ALA A 22 -11.92 -14.01 0.90
C ALA A 22 -11.52 -14.86 2.12
N PRO A 23 -12.36 -14.94 3.18
CA PRO A 23 -12.07 -15.75 4.35
C PRO A 23 -11.83 -17.22 3.99
N ILE A 24 -11.03 -17.91 4.80
CA ILE A 24 -10.75 -19.33 4.62
C ILE A 24 -12.07 -20.11 4.48
N HIS A 25 -12.11 -21.03 3.50
CA HIS A 25 -13.27 -21.84 3.11
C HIS A 25 -14.43 -21.12 2.40
N SER A 26 -14.36 -19.80 2.19
CA SER A 26 -15.31 -19.09 1.33
C SER A 26 -15.17 -19.50 -0.14
N ASP A 27 -16.16 -19.18 -0.97
CA ASP A 27 -16.08 -19.46 -2.42
C ASP A 27 -14.99 -18.63 -3.10
N LEU A 28 -14.78 -17.39 -2.66
CA LEU A 28 -13.66 -16.56 -3.12
C LEU A 28 -12.32 -17.19 -2.75
N TRP A 29 -12.19 -17.76 -1.54
CA TRP A 29 -10.98 -18.46 -1.14
C TRP A 29 -10.71 -19.71 -1.98
N LYS A 30 -11.75 -20.48 -2.35
CA LYS A 30 -11.60 -21.62 -3.26
C LYS A 30 -11.08 -21.19 -4.63
N ILE A 31 -11.64 -20.11 -5.19
CA ILE A 31 -11.19 -19.54 -6.47
C ILE A 31 -9.74 -19.04 -6.37
N ALA A 32 -9.38 -18.34 -5.29
CA ALA A 32 -8.02 -17.88 -5.06
C ALA A 32 -7.03 -19.04 -4.98
N LYS A 33 -7.40 -20.12 -4.28
CA LYS A 33 -6.59 -21.34 -4.17
C LYS A 33 -6.43 -22.05 -5.51
N GLU A 34 -7.48 -22.09 -6.32
CA GLU A 34 -7.46 -22.71 -7.65
C GLU A 34 -6.59 -21.92 -8.64
N ARG A 35 -6.70 -20.59 -8.64
CA ARG A 35 -5.99 -19.71 -9.57
C ARG A 35 -4.57 -19.34 -9.14
N VAL A 36 -4.29 -19.34 -7.84
CA VAL A 36 -3.01 -19.00 -7.18
C VAL A 36 -2.56 -17.54 -7.35
N LEU A 37 -2.67 -16.98 -8.55
CA LEU A 37 -2.19 -15.64 -8.92
C LEU A 37 -2.98 -15.04 -10.08
N SER A 38 -2.83 -13.73 -10.29
CA SER A 38 -3.33 -13.04 -11.49
C SER A 38 -2.30 -13.17 -12.62
N LEU A 39 -2.73 -13.62 -13.81
CA LEU A 39 -1.86 -13.77 -14.98
C LEU A 39 -1.95 -12.53 -15.87
N TYR A 40 -0.81 -11.92 -16.18
CA TYR A 40 -0.70 -10.78 -17.09
C TYR A 40 -0.21 -11.25 -18.46
N LEU A 41 -1.01 -11.01 -19.50
CA LEU A 41 -0.75 -11.46 -20.87
C LEU A 41 -0.14 -10.32 -21.72
N PRO A 42 0.69 -10.65 -22.73
CA PRO A 42 1.13 -9.67 -23.73
C PRO A 42 -0.07 -8.99 -24.40
N HIS A 43 0.09 -7.72 -24.80
CA HIS A 43 -0.96 -6.90 -25.45
C HIS A 43 -2.13 -6.48 -24.54
N GLY A 44 -1.91 -6.43 -23.21
CA GLY A 44 -2.85 -5.82 -22.27
C GLY A 44 -3.95 -6.74 -21.74
N GLY A 45 -3.87 -8.05 -22.00
CA GLY A 45 -4.78 -9.02 -21.39
C GLY A 45 -4.43 -9.29 -19.93
N THR A 46 -5.43 -9.51 -19.08
CA THR A 46 -5.21 -9.97 -17.70
C THR A 46 -6.27 -11.00 -17.31
N ILE A 47 -5.83 -12.10 -16.70
CA ILE A 47 -6.69 -13.10 -16.08
C ILE A 47 -6.56 -12.92 -14.57
N PRO A 48 -7.46 -12.17 -13.92
CA PRO A 48 -7.32 -11.85 -12.50
C PRO A 48 -7.63 -13.05 -11.62
N MET A 49 -6.93 -13.14 -10.48
CA MET A 49 -7.19 -14.14 -9.45
C MET A 49 -8.64 -14.06 -8.95
N PHE A 50 -9.11 -12.86 -8.63
CA PHE A 50 -10.50 -12.63 -8.21
C PHE A 50 -11.37 -12.09 -9.35
N PRO A 51 -12.71 -12.23 -9.24
CA PRO A 51 -13.64 -11.56 -10.15
C PRO A 51 -13.38 -10.04 -10.21
N PRO A 52 -13.60 -9.38 -11.36
CA PRO A 52 -13.32 -7.95 -11.52
C PRO A 52 -13.98 -7.05 -10.48
N ILE A 53 -15.22 -7.35 -10.07
CA ILE A 53 -15.95 -6.61 -9.03
C ILE A 53 -15.25 -6.63 -7.67
N VAL A 54 -14.52 -7.71 -7.38
CA VAL A 54 -13.75 -7.88 -6.15
C VAL A 54 -12.38 -7.21 -6.29
N ASN A 55 -11.66 -7.54 -7.37
CA ASN A 55 -10.29 -7.06 -7.61
C ASN A 55 -10.20 -5.54 -7.80
N SER A 56 -11.13 -4.96 -8.57
CA SER A 56 -11.15 -3.52 -8.86
C SER A 56 -12.06 -2.71 -7.93
N GLY A 57 -12.85 -3.38 -7.10
CA GLY A 57 -13.74 -2.75 -6.12
C GLY A 57 -13.20 -2.91 -4.72
N VAL A 58 -13.86 -3.75 -3.92
CA VAL A 58 -13.66 -3.86 -2.46
C VAL A 58 -12.25 -4.20 -2.01
N MET A 59 -11.44 -4.87 -2.84
CA MET A 59 -10.03 -5.16 -2.50
C MET A 59 -9.08 -4.02 -2.83
N SER A 60 -9.52 -3.02 -3.59
CA SER A 60 -8.62 -1.98 -4.03
C SER A 60 -8.64 -0.81 -3.07
N LEU A 61 -7.45 -0.28 -2.76
CA LEU A 61 -7.26 0.91 -1.95
C LEU A 61 -7.60 2.18 -2.76
N LYS A 62 -8.82 2.25 -3.29
CA LYS A 62 -9.31 3.34 -4.15
C LYS A 62 -10.28 4.26 -3.44
N ASP A 63 -11.06 3.68 -2.52
CA ASP A 63 -12.13 4.39 -1.83
C ASP A 63 -11.62 5.03 -0.53
N SER A 64 -12.40 5.98 -0.03
CA SER A 64 -12.23 6.44 1.33
C SER A 64 -12.54 5.30 2.31
N ASN A 65 -11.70 5.12 3.32
CA ASN A 65 -12.00 4.29 4.49
C ASN A 65 -11.97 2.76 4.27
N VAL A 66 -10.96 2.28 3.53
CA VAL A 66 -10.74 0.86 3.20
C VAL A 66 -9.99 0.15 4.33
N CYS A 67 -10.33 -1.11 4.58
CA CYS A 67 -9.60 -1.96 5.54
C CYS A 67 -8.28 -2.45 4.94
N ALA A 68 -7.21 -2.31 5.71
CA ALA A 68 -5.87 -2.72 5.31
C ALA A 68 -5.14 -3.42 6.47
N LEU A 69 -4.22 -4.30 6.13
CA LEU A 69 -3.16 -4.75 7.02
C LEU A 69 -1.97 -3.79 6.87
N SER A 70 -1.64 -3.08 7.94
CA SER A 70 -0.56 -2.09 7.94
C SER A 70 0.72 -2.67 8.51
N LEU A 71 1.82 -2.38 7.85
CA LEU A 71 3.18 -2.61 8.30
C LEU A 71 3.88 -1.26 8.53
N GLY A 72 4.33 -1.01 9.75
CA GLY A 72 5.15 0.13 10.11
C GLY A 72 6.60 -0.29 10.35
N VAL A 73 7.56 0.41 9.73
CA VAL A 73 8.99 0.15 9.89
C VAL A 73 9.80 1.45 10.00
N GLU A 74 10.89 1.42 10.74
CA GLU A 74 11.93 2.45 10.73
C GLU A 74 13.16 1.92 9.99
N LEU A 75 13.84 2.80 9.25
CA LEU A 75 15.06 2.47 8.52
C LEU A 75 16.27 3.05 9.24
N ASN A 76 17.37 2.29 9.25
CA ASN A 76 18.67 2.73 9.73
C ASN A 76 19.23 3.79 8.78
N GLU A 77 19.67 4.93 9.31
CA GLU A 77 20.13 6.07 8.50
C GLU A 77 21.42 5.79 7.73
N GLU A 78 22.25 4.86 8.21
CA GLU A 78 23.58 4.59 7.64
C GLU A 78 23.50 3.75 6.36
N ASP A 79 22.62 2.75 6.32
CA ASP A 79 22.56 1.74 5.26
C ASP A 79 21.16 1.51 4.68
N GLY A 80 20.12 2.15 5.24
CA GLY A 80 18.73 1.96 4.84
C GLY A 80 18.13 0.61 5.24
N SER A 81 18.81 -0.18 6.06
CA SER A 81 18.29 -1.46 6.55
C SER A 81 17.12 -1.25 7.51
N ILE A 82 16.24 -2.25 7.64
CA ILE A 82 15.10 -2.18 8.55
C ILE A 82 15.57 -2.38 9.99
N ASP A 83 15.17 -1.50 10.91
CA ASP A 83 15.29 -1.75 12.34
C ASP A 83 14.22 -2.78 12.75
N GLU A 84 14.62 -4.04 12.93
CA GLU A 84 13.70 -5.14 13.25
C GLU A 84 12.88 -4.88 14.51
N SER A 85 13.42 -4.14 15.48
CA SER A 85 12.72 -3.82 16.72
C SER A 85 11.58 -2.80 16.54
N SER A 86 11.57 -2.09 15.40
CA SER A 86 10.55 -1.11 15.05
C SER A 86 9.34 -1.70 14.33
N ILE A 87 9.41 -2.96 13.90
CA ILE A 87 8.40 -3.60 13.06
C ILE A 87 7.08 -3.70 13.83
N ILE A 88 6.02 -3.14 13.24
CA ILE A 88 4.65 -3.25 13.75
C ILE A 88 3.73 -3.72 12.63
N VAL A 89 2.94 -4.76 12.90
CA VAL A 89 1.88 -5.23 12.00
C VAL A 89 0.54 -5.06 12.70
N THR A 90 -0.40 -4.34 12.09
CA THR A 90 -1.72 -4.07 12.68
C THR A 90 -2.82 -3.96 11.63
N PRO A 91 -4.03 -4.46 11.90
CA PRO A 91 -5.22 -4.09 11.14
C PRO A 91 -5.43 -2.57 11.21
N SER A 92 -5.95 -1.99 10.15
CA SER A 92 -6.08 -0.54 9.99
C SER A 92 -7.22 -0.16 9.06
N ARG A 93 -7.62 1.11 9.11
CA ARG A 93 -8.50 1.74 8.14
C ARG A 93 -7.76 2.89 7.51
N VAL A 94 -7.69 2.91 6.18
CA VAL A 94 -6.89 3.86 5.42
C VAL A 94 -7.81 4.68 4.52
N ASN A 95 -7.51 5.98 4.43
CA ASN A 95 -8.13 6.88 3.47
C ASN A 95 -7.06 7.34 2.49
N VAL A 96 -7.13 6.86 1.24
CA VAL A 96 -6.15 7.21 0.22
C VAL A 96 -6.47 8.60 -0.30
N ALA A 97 -5.61 9.57 0.02
CA ALA A 97 -5.79 10.96 -0.39
C ALA A 97 -5.56 11.15 -1.91
N TYR A 98 -4.52 10.50 -2.45
CA TYR A 98 -4.12 10.64 -3.84
C TYR A 98 -3.76 9.30 -4.44
N ARG A 99 -4.17 9.09 -5.70
CA ARG A 99 -3.81 7.94 -6.51
C ARG A 99 -2.90 8.39 -7.63
N LEU A 100 -1.60 8.20 -7.44
CA LEU A 100 -0.59 8.65 -8.38
C LEU A 100 -0.18 7.53 -9.34
N THR A 101 0.05 7.87 -10.60
CA THR A 101 0.80 7.04 -11.55
C THR A 101 2.30 7.25 -11.36
N TYR A 102 3.12 6.38 -11.93
CA TYR A 102 4.58 6.57 -11.93
C TYR A 102 4.97 7.88 -12.61
N ASP A 103 4.40 8.16 -13.78
CA ASP A 103 4.68 9.42 -14.52
C ASP A 103 4.37 10.67 -13.69
N GLN A 104 3.27 10.68 -12.94
CA GLN A 104 2.92 11.81 -12.05
C GLN A 104 3.95 11.99 -10.92
N VAL A 105 4.45 10.89 -10.36
CA VAL A 105 5.48 10.94 -9.31
C VAL A 105 6.81 11.42 -9.87
N ASP A 106 7.18 10.97 -11.06
CA ASP A 106 8.42 11.38 -11.73
C ASP A 106 8.40 12.88 -12.06
N GLU A 107 7.28 13.38 -12.62
CA GLU A 107 7.06 14.81 -12.87
C GLU A 107 7.20 15.64 -11.59
N MET A 108 6.59 15.18 -10.48
CA MET A 108 6.72 15.84 -9.18
C MET A 108 8.19 15.92 -8.68
N PHE A 109 8.99 14.88 -8.92
CA PHE A 109 10.41 14.88 -8.57
C PHE A 109 11.21 15.87 -9.43
N ASP A 110 10.93 15.92 -10.73
CA ASP A 110 11.62 16.81 -11.67
C ASP A 110 11.31 18.29 -11.42
N GLU A 111 10.07 18.60 -11.04
CA GLU A 111 9.65 19.96 -10.71
C GLU A 111 10.03 20.39 -9.28
N GLY A 112 10.52 19.47 -8.44
CA GLY A 112 10.90 19.73 -7.06
C GLY A 112 9.72 19.98 -6.12
N VAL A 113 8.50 19.61 -6.53
CA VAL A 113 7.26 19.76 -5.76
C VAL A 113 6.94 18.46 -5.04
N GLY A 114 7.31 18.39 -3.76
CA GLY A 114 6.76 17.39 -2.85
C GLY A 114 5.34 17.76 -2.42
N PHE A 115 4.42 16.80 -2.38
CA PHE A 115 3.01 17.03 -2.02
C PHE A 115 2.81 17.72 -0.65
N HIS A 116 3.83 17.75 0.23
CA HIS A 116 3.78 18.52 1.48
C HIS A 116 3.47 20.02 1.28
N GLN A 117 3.78 20.62 0.12
CA GLN A 117 3.49 22.05 -0.11
C GLN A 117 1.99 22.37 -0.34
N GLU A 118 1.16 21.39 -0.72
CA GLU A 118 -0.28 21.65 -0.95
C GLU A 118 -1.15 21.54 0.31
N TRP A 119 -0.63 20.97 1.40
CA TRP A 119 -1.36 20.85 2.69
C TRP A 119 -1.42 22.17 3.48
N GLU A 120 -0.59 23.16 3.16
CA GLU A 120 -0.57 24.47 3.83
C GLU A 120 -1.46 25.53 3.14
N LEU A 121 -2.10 25.17 2.01
CA LEU A 121 -2.96 26.07 1.22
C LEU A 121 -4.46 25.76 1.32
N GLY A 122 -4.87 24.84 2.21
CA GLY A 122 -6.26 24.45 2.47
C GLY A 122 -6.67 24.57 3.92
#